data_AF-A0A5N5HXR7-F1
#
_entry.id   AF-A0A5N5HXR7-F1
#
_cell.length_a   1.000
_cell.length_b   1.000
_cell.length_c   1.000
_cell.angle_alpha   90.00
_cell.angle_beta   90.00
_cell.angle_gamma   90.00
#
_symmetry.space_group_name_H-M   'P 1'
#
loop_
_entity.id
_entity.type
_entity.pdbx_description
1 polymer ?
#
loop_
_entity_poly.entity_id
_entity_poly.type
_entity_poly.pdbx_seq_one_letter_code
_entity_poly.pdbx_strand_id
1 'polypeptide(L)'
;MSNLNKLDFTTLEVSGRNYLKWVQDVKLHLIAKNLHPTIEDETNNPVGRAEKSTAMIFIRRHIHDALQTEYLAEEDPRALWVALADHFDH
;
A
#
# COMPACT_ATOMS: atom_id res chain seq x y z
N MET A 1 2.52 1.00 -27.92
CA MET A 1 1.47 0.95 -26.89
C MET A 1 2.11 0.42 -25.62
N SER A 2 2.19 1.22 -24.56
CA SER A 2 2.66 0.78 -23.25
C SER A 2 1.59 -0.12 -22.63
N ASN A 3 1.99 -1.33 -22.22
CA ASN A 3 1.10 -2.26 -21.51
C ASN A 3 0.62 -1.61 -20.21
N LEU A 4 -0.63 -1.12 -20.18
CA LEU A 4 -1.29 -0.57 -18.98
C LEU A 4 -1.30 -1.55 -17.79
N ASN A 5 -1.08 -2.84 -18.06
CA ASN A 5 -1.09 -3.92 -17.08
C ASN A 5 0.26 -4.19 -16.43
N LYS A 6 1.33 -3.45 -16.76
CA LYS A 6 2.60 -3.64 -16.05
C LYS A 6 2.48 -3.03 -14.66
N LEU A 7 2.75 -3.83 -13.63
CA LEU A 7 2.94 -3.34 -12.27
C LEU A 7 4.20 -2.48 -12.21
N ASP A 8 4.21 -1.50 -11.31
CA ASP A 8 5.36 -0.63 -11.12
C ASP A 8 6.55 -1.41 -10.52
N PHE A 9 6.24 -2.41 -9.66
CA PHE A 9 7.17 -3.36 -9.08
C PHE A 9 6.44 -4.65 -8.64
N THR A 10 7.17 -5.62 -8.11
CA THR A 10 6.64 -6.92 -7.69
C THR A 10 5.61 -6.77 -6.55
N THR A 11 4.47 -7.46 -6.65
CA THR A 11 3.47 -7.49 -5.58
C THR A 11 3.99 -8.12 -4.30
N LEU A 12 3.46 -7.74 -3.14
CA LEU A 12 3.69 -8.44 -1.88
C LEU A 12 3.23 -9.89 -2.00
N GLU A 13 4.14 -10.84 -1.79
CA GLU A 13 3.84 -12.27 -1.81
C GLU A 13 3.05 -12.66 -0.56
N VAL A 14 2.14 -13.64 -0.68
CA VAL A 14 1.38 -14.18 0.46
C VAL A 14 2.28 -14.67 1.59
N SER A 15 3.48 -15.20 1.26
CA SER A 15 4.45 -15.64 2.25
C SER A 15 5.20 -14.51 2.97
N GLY A 16 5.02 -13.24 2.59
CA GLY A 16 5.75 -12.11 3.18
C GLY A 16 7.25 -12.03 2.87
N ARG A 17 7.84 -12.99 2.15
CA ARG A 17 9.29 -13.06 1.90
C ARG A 17 9.89 -11.80 1.26
N ASN A 18 9.11 -11.07 0.47
CA ASN A 18 9.54 -9.82 -0.17
C ASN A 18 9.03 -8.57 0.55
N TYR A 19 8.50 -8.68 1.77
CA TYR A 19 7.85 -7.60 2.51
C TYR A 19 8.74 -6.35 2.65
N LEU A 20 9.99 -6.50 3.11
CA LEU A 20 10.89 -5.35 3.29
C LEU A 20 11.15 -4.58 1.98
N LYS A 21 11.32 -5.31 0.87
CA LYS A 21 11.50 -4.70 -0.45
C LYS A 21 10.21 -4.00 -0.90
N TRP A 22 9.07 -4.67 -0.74
CA TRP A 22 7.77 -4.13 -1.08
C TRP A 22 7.46 -2.83 -0.30
N VAL A 23 7.78 -2.79 0.99
CA VAL A 23 7.64 -1.60 1.84
C VAL A 23 8.43 -0.42 1.28
N GLN A 24 9.68 -0.65 0.87
CA GLN A 24 10.53 0.40 0.29
C GLN A 24 9.94 0.92 -1.03
N ASP A 25 9.53 0.01 -1.91
CA ASP A 25 8.98 0.36 -3.21
C ASP A 25 7.66 1.16 -3.09
N VAL A 26 6.75 0.76 -2.17
CA VAL A 26 5.51 1.50 -1.90
C VAL A 26 5.81 2.87 -1.30
N LYS A 27 6.67 2.95 -0.27
CA LYS A 27 7.02 4.23 0.37
C LYS A 27 7.60 5.22 -0.63
N LEU A 28 8.56 4.80 -1.46
CA LEU A 28 9.16 5.67 -2.47
C LEU A 28 8.13 6.17 -3.49
N HIS A 29 7.20 5.30 -3.91
CA HIS A 29 6.15 5.70 -4.84
C HIS A 29 5.18 6.72 -4.23
N LEU A 30 4.76 6.50 -2.97
CA LEU A 30 3.89 7.45 -2.26
C LEU A 30 4.59 8.78 -2.02
N ILE A 31 5.89 8.79 -1.66
CA ILE A 31 6.69 10.02 -1.53
C ILE A 31 6.75 10.77 -2.86
N ALA A 32 7.05 10.09 -3.97
CA ALA A 32 7.12 10.70 -5.30
C ALA A 32 5.79 11.33 -5.74
N LYS A 33 4.66 10.87 -5.18
CA LYS A 33 3.31 11.40 -5.46
C LYS A 33 2.77 12.35 -4.39
N ASN A 34 3.56 12.70 -3.37
CA ASN A 34 3.10 13.47 -2.19
C ASN A 34 1.94 12.80 -1.44
N LEU A 35 1.87 11.47 -1.48
CA LEU A 35 0.85 10.65 -0.81
C LEU A 35 1.40 9.94 0.44
N HIS A 36 2.68 10.09 0.77
CA HIS A 36 3.24 9.46 1.98
C HIS A 36 2.45 9.72 3.27
N PRO A 37 1.90 10.93 3.51
CA PRO A 37 1.08 11.19 4.69
C PRO A 37 -0.16 10.29 4.82
N THR A 38 -0.65 9.67 3.73
CA THR A 38 -1.82 8.77 3.76
C THR A 38 -1.60 7.49 4.57
N ILE A 39 -0.35 7.10 4.83
CA ILE A 39 0.02 5.92 5.60
C ILE A 39 0.71 6.28 6.94
N GLU A 40 0.81 7.57 7.26
CA GLU A 40 1.34 8.09 8.53
C GLU A 40 0.21 8.35 9.53
N ASP A 41 0.56 8.61 10.80
CA ASP A 41 -0.44 8.96 11.80
C ASP A 41 -1.10 10.31 11.49
N GLU A 42 -2.44 10.35 11.56
CA GLU A 42 -3.25 11.50 11.14
C GLU A 42 -3.10 12.71 12.07
N THR A 43 -2.42 12.55 13.20
CA THR A 43 -2.32 13.52 14.28
C THR A 43 -1.77 14.89 13.83
N ASN A 44 -1.00 14.95 12.74
CA ASN A 44 -0.32 16.17 12.31
C ASN A 44 -0.71 16.70 10.93
N ASN A 45 -1.41 15.94 10.09
CA ASN A 45 -1.70 16.39 8.72
C ASN A 45 -2.99 15.73 8.17
N PRO A 46 -4.14 16.42 8.19
CA PRO A 46 -5.38 15.85 7.66
C PRO A 46 -5.25 15.63 6.15
N VAL A 47 -5.33 14.37 5.73
CA VAL A 47 -5.23 13.97 4.32
C VAL A 47 -6.61 13.88 3.70
N GLY A 48 -6.76 14.41 2.48
CA GLY A 48 -8.03 14.40 1.77
C GLY A 48 -8.48 12.99 1.36
N ARG A 49 -9.79 12.83 1.16
CA ARG A 49 -10.40 11.54 0.77
C ARG A 49 -9.89 11.03 -0.58
N ALA A 50 -9.60 11.94 -1.52
CA ALA A 50 -9.11 11.57 -2.85
C ALA A 50 -7.69 11.00 -2.78
N GLU A 51 -6.81 11.62 -1.99
CA GLU A 51 -5.46 11.17 -1.71
C GLU A 51 -5.46 9.80 -1.03
N LYS A 52 -6.29 9.62 0.01
CA LYS A 52 -6.48 8.31 0.66
C LYS A 52 -6.95 7.23 -0.31
N SER A 53 -7.94 7.54 -1.14
CA SER A 53 -8.46 6.60 -2.15
C SER A 53 -7.37 6.23 -3.17
N THR A 54 -6.56 7.22 -3.59
CA THR A 54 -5.46 7.00 -4.53
C THR A 54 -4.38 6.09 -3.94
N ALA A 55 -3.99 6.32 -2.68
CA ALA A 55 -3.05 5.45 -1.97
C ALA A 55 -3.62 4.04 -1.77
N MET A 56 -4.89 3.91 -1.39
CA MET A 56 -5.56 2.62 -1.22
C MET A 56 -5.57 1.80 -2.52
N ILE A 57 -5.97 2.40 -3.64
CA ILE A 57 -5.94 1.73 -4.96
C ILE A 57 -4.53 1.26 -5.30
N PHE A 58 -3.53 2.10 -5.00
CA PHE A 58 -2.14 1.79 -5.27
C PHE A 58 -1.62 0.61 -4.44
N ILE A 59 -1.86 0.61 -3.12
CA ILE A 59 -1.44 -0.46 -2.22
C ILE A 59 -2.12 -1.77 -2.62
N ARG A 60 -3.45 -1.76 -2.83
CA ARG A 60 -4.21 -2.96 -3.23
C ARG A 60 -3.69 -3.57 -4.53
N ARG A 61 -3.41 -2.74 -5.54
CA ARG A 61 -2.83 -3.18 -6.82
C ARG A 61 -1.48 -3.89 -6.66
N HIS A 62 -0.73 -3.59 -5.60
CA HIS A 62 0.60 -4.12 -5.36
C HIS A 62 0.65 -5.17 -4.24
N ILE A 63 -0.48 -5.73 -3.80
CA ILE A 63 -0.50 -6.92 -2.92
C ILE A 63 -1.16 -8.09 -3.65
N HIS A 64 -0.76 -9.32 -3.30
CA HIS A 64 -1.33 -10.52 -3.90
C HIS A 64 -2.84 -10.64 -3.66
N ASP A 65 -3.58 -11.18 -4.62
CA ASP A 65 -5.06 -11.24 -4.59
C ASP A 65 -5.63 -11.93 -3.33
N ALA A 66 -4.94 -12.95 -2.81
CA ALA A 66 -5.30 -13.60 -1.55
C ALA A 66 -5.28 -12.62 -0.36
N LEU A 67 -4.26 -11.75 -0.29
CA LEU A 67 -4.16 -10.70 0.73
C LEU A 67 -5.22 -9.60 0.48
N GLN A 68 -5.51 -9.26 -0.78
CA GLN A 68 -6.62 -8.32 -1.08
C GLN A 68 -7.96 -8.84 -0.57
N THR A 69 -8.18 -10.15 -0.64
CA THR A 69 -9.40 -10.80 -0.15
C THR A 69 -9.44 -10.79 1.37
N GLU A 70 -8.32 -11.10 2.02
CA GLU A 70 -8.18 -11.10 3.48
C GLU A 70 -8.44 -9.71 4.09
N TYR A 71 -7.85 -8.67 3.50
CA TYR A 71 -7.97 -7.29 3.97
C TYR A 71 -9.04 -6.49 3.21
N LEU A 72 -10.05 -7.15 2.62
CA LEU A 72 -11.07 -6.49 1.80
C LEU A 72 -11.84 -5.39 2.57
N ALA A 73 -12.07 -5.61 3.86
CA ALA A 73 -12.81 -4.71 4.75
C ALA A 73 -12.01 -3.47 5.19
N GLU A 74 -10.69 -3.43 5.00
CA GLU A 74 -9.88 -2.26 5.32
C GLU A 74 -10.09 -1.19 4.25
N GLU A 75 -10.83 -0.13 4.59
CA GLU A 75 -11.14 0.98 3.68
C GLU A 75 -10.16 2.16 3.80
N ASP A 76 -9.34 2.17 4.86
CA ASP A 76 -8.34 3.20 5.10
C ASP A 76 -6.92 2.70 4.75
N PRO A 77 -6.14 3.44 3.94
CA PRO A 77 -4.82 3.01 3.50
C PRO A 77 -3.82 2.84 4.66
N ARG A 78 -3.95 3.63 5.73
CA ARG A 78 -3.11 3.50 6.92
C ARG A 78 -3.47 2.25 7.70
N ALA A 79 -4.75 1.98 7.90
CA ALA A 79 -5.20 0.77 8.59
C ALA A 79 -4.68 -0.50 7.88
N LEU A 80 -4.82 -0.55 6.55
CA LEU A 80 -4.24 -1.61 5.74
C LEU A 80 -2.71 -1.69 5.86
N TRP A 81 -2.02 -0.55 5.83
CA TRP A 81 -0.57 -0.47 5.95
C TRP A 81 -0.07 -1.05 7.28
N VAL A 82 -0.72 -0.69 8.40
CA VAL A 82 -0.40 -1.20 9.74
C VAL A 82 -0.70 -2.70 9.84
N ALA A 83 -1.86 -3.15 9.34
CA ALA A 83 -2.23 -4.56 9.39
C ALA A 83 -1.25 -5.47 8.62
N LEU A 84 -0.72 -4.99 7.49
CA LEU A 84 0.33 -5.70 6.75
C LEU A 84 1.66 -5.72 7.52
N ALA A 85 2.00 -4.62 8.21
CA ALA A 85 3.19 -4.58 9.05
C ALA A 85 3.09 -5.54 10.25
N ASP A 86 1.96 -5.54 10.95
CA ASP A 86 1.73 -6.44 12.09
C ASP A 86 1.83 -7.93 11.68
N HIS A 87 1.47 -8.26 10.44
CA HIS A 87 1.55 -9.63 9.92
C HIS A 87 2.97 -10.03 9.46
N PHE A 88 3.73 -9.12 8.84
CA PHE A 88 4.97 -9.49 8.14
C PHE A 88 6.27 -8.92 8.73
N ASP A 89 6.19 -7.93 9.63
CA ASP A 89 7.35 -7.28 10.25
C ASP A 89 7.76 -8.04 11.53
N HIS A 90 8.51 -9.12 11.35
CA HIS A 90 9.01 -10.01 12.42
C HIS A 90 10.54 -10.13 12.41
#